data_AF-A0A523R4R4-F1
#
_entry.id   AF-A0A523R4R4-F1
#
_cell.length_a   1.000
_cell.length_b   1.000
_cell.length_c   1.000
_cell.angle_alpha   90.00
_cell.angle_beta   90.00
_cell.angle_gamma   90.00
#
_symmetry.space_group_name_H-M   'P 1'
#
loop_
_entity.id
_entity.type
_entity.pdbx_description
1 polymer ?
#
loop_
_entity_poly.entity_id
_entity_poly.type
_entity_poly.pdbx_seq_one_letter_code
_entity_poly.pdbx_strand_id
1 'polypeptide(L)'
;IILIEGDIFHTHSEISPSALIGAISYISVIEGISVIHTYDTQQTAQMLETMARHSQQGLGYEVALRSQKPKDFSTLSQFIVEGFPSIGPKTAQNLLKKFKSVARVFSATEKELCEVPGIGKKTASRIHEILHFRYDR
;
A
#
# COMPACT_ATOMS: atom_id res chain seq x y z
N ILE A 1 -0.15 -19.06 10.91
CA ILE A 1 1.28 -18.68 10.77
C ILE A 1 2.10 -19.87 11.22
N ILE A 2 3.22 -20.12 10.53
CA ILE A 2 4.26 -21.06 10.97
C ILE A 2 5.54 -20.26 11.21
N LEU A 3 6.17 -20.50 12.36
CA LEU A 3 7.45 -19.89 12.71
C LEU A 3 8.55 -20.96 12.58
N ILE A 4 9.62 -20.63 11.86
CA ILE A 4 10.79 -21.50 11.69
C ILE A 4 11.98 -20.82 12.37
N GLU A 5 12.45 -21.41 13.46
CA GLU A 5 13.60 -20.90 14.22
C GLU A 5 14.91 -21.58 13.76
N GLY A 6 15.94 -20.77 13.54
CA GLY A 6 17.28 -21.19 13.17
C GLY A 6 17.46 -21.54 11.70
N ASP A 7 18.64 -22.08 11.39
CA ASP A 7 18.98 -22.57 10.07
C ASP A 7 18.57 -24.04 9.91
N ILE A 8 17.42 -24.26 9.26
CA ILE A 8 16.89 -25.59 8.98
C ILE A 8 17.73 -26.39 7.97
N PHE A 9 18.61 -25.75 7.20
CA PHE A 9 19.47 -26.41 6.23
C PHE A 9 20.78 -26.92 6.85
N HIS A 10 21.15 -26.41 8.02
CA HIS A 10 22.31 -26.82 8.79
C HIS A 10 21.88 -27.47 10.12
N THR A 11 21.11 -28.54 10.02
CA THR A 11 20.68 -29.36 11.17
C THR A 11 21.31 -30.74 11.13
N HIS A 12 21.24 -31.48 12.25
CA HIS A 12 21.66 -32.89 12.30
C HIS A 12 20.67 -33.85 11.60
N SER A 13 19.68 -33.32 10.89
CA SER A 13 18.64 -34.09 10.21
C SER A 13 19.12 -34.62 8.86
N GLU A 14 18.72 -35.84 8.49
CA GLU A 14 19.00 -36.43 7.17
C GLU A 14 18.02 -35.92 6.07
N ILE A 15 17.14 -34.97 6.38
CA ILE A 15 16.20 -34.42 5.40
C ILE A 15 16.98 -33.63 4.34
N SER A 16 16.76 -33.99 3.07
CA SER A 16 17.40 -33.28 1.97
C SER A 16 16.98 -31.80 1.93
N PRO A 17 17.88 -30.88 1.55
CA PRO A 17 17.51 -29.47 1.35
C PRO A 17 16.35 -29.27 0.38
N SER A 18 16.24 -30.11 -0.65
CA SER A 18 15.15 -30.07 -1.61
C SER A 18 13.79 -30.43 -1.00
N ALA A 19 13.75 -31.38 -0.06
CA ALA A 19 12.51 -31.73 0.64
C ALA A 19 12.04 -30.59 1.56
N LEU A 20 12.96 -29.92 2.27
CA LEU A 20 12.65 -28.74 3.08
C LEU A 20 12.08 -27.60 2.22
N ILE A 21 12.71 -27.31 1.08
CA ILE A 21 12.23 -26.29 0.13
C ILE A 21 10.83 -26.66 -0.37
N GLY A 22 10.61 -27.92 -0.73
CA GLY A 22 9.30 -28.42 -1.17
C GLY A 22 8.22 -28.24 -0.11
N ALA A 23 8.51 -28.56 1.15
CA ALA A 23 7.59 -28.40 2.27
C ALA A 23 7.24 -26.92 2.53
N ILE A 24 8.25 -26.03 2.59
CA ILE A 24 8.03 -24.58 2.78
C ILE A 24 7.19 -24.00 1.64
N SER A 25 7.50 -24.39 0.40
CA SER A 25 6.75 -23.96 -0.80
C SER A 25 5.28 -24.39 -0.72
N TYR A 26 5.02 -25.66 -0.38
CA TYR A 26 3.67 -26.17 -0.22
C TYR A 26 2.88 -25.39 0.84
N ILE A 27 3.45 -25.23 2.04
CA ILE A 27 2.82 -24.49 3.15
C ILE A 27 2.52 -23.04 2.76
N SER A 28 3.45 -22.37 2.07
CA SER A 28 3.31 -20.94 1.77
C SER A 28 2.40 -20.68 0.58
N VAL A 29 2.54 -21.45 -0.49
CA VAL A 29 1.90 -21.18 -1.79
C VAL A 29 0.58 -21.92 -1.93
N ILE A 30 0.52 -23.19 -1.51
CA ILE A 30 -0.65 -24.03 -1.70
C ILE A 30 -1.62 -23.87 -0.52
N GLU A 31 -1.12 -23.98 0.72
CA GLU A 31 -1.95 -23.80 1.92
C GLU A 31 -2.19 -22.31 2.27
N GLY A 32 -1.43 -21.39 1.65
CA GLY A 32 -1.54 -19.96 1.91
C GLY A 32 -1.16 -19.54 3.33
N ILE A 33 -0.42 -20.37 4.06
CA ILE A 33 -0.01 -20.10 5.44
C ILE A 33 1.26 -19.25 5.40
N SER A 34 1.23 -18.10 6.08
CA SER A 34 2.43 -17.26 6.24
C SER A 34 3.49 -18.01 7.06
N VAL A 35 4.67 -18.16 6.45
CA VAL A 35 5.89 -18.72 7.06
C VAL A 35 6.84 -17.57 7.41
N ILE A 36 7.30 -17.52 8.65
CA ILE A 36 8.19 -16.48 9.17
C ILE A 36 9.41 -17.15 9.79
N HIS A 37 10.60 -16.70 9.40
CA HIS A 37 11.86 -17.20 9.93
C HIS A 37 12.38 -16.32 11.06
N THR A 38 12.90 -16.94 12.11
CA THR A 38 13.66 -16.32 13.18
C THR A 38 15.01 -17.02 13.29
N TYR A 39 16.03 -16.29 13.71
CA TYR A 39 17.42 -16.77 13.74
C TYR A 39 17.72 -17.57 15.01
N ASP A 40 17.20 -17.15 16.15
CA ASP A 40 17.44 -17.77 17.46
C ASP A 40 16.23 -17.62 18.39
N THR A 41 16.33 -18.28 19.55
CA THR A 41 15.30 -18.25 20.60
C THR A 41 14.98 -16.84 21.10
N GLN A 42 15.97 -15.94 21.15
CA GLN A 42 15.76 -14.57 21.61
C GLN A 42 14.91 -13.79 20.61
N GLN A 43 15.22 -13.89 19.31
CA GLN A 43 14.44 -13.27 18.25
C GLN A 43 13.04 -13.89 18.13
N THR A 44 12.93 -15.22 18.31
CA THR A 44 11.62 -15.90 18.39
C THR A 44 10.75 -15.34 19.50
N ALA A 45 11.29 -15.18 20.70
CA ALA A 45 10.54 -14.61 21.83
C ALA A 45 10.06 -13.17 21.53
N GLN A 46 10.95 -12.32 20.98
CA GLN A 46 10.59 -10.95 20.59
C GLN A 46 9.51 -10.90 19.48
N MET A 47 9.60 -11.81 18.51
CA MET A 47 8.62 -11.93 17.44
C MET A 47 7.25 -12.33 17.99
N LEU A 48 7.20 -13.35 18.86
CA LEU A 48 5.96 -13.81 19.49
C LEU A 48 5.33 -12.72 20.37
N GLU A 49 6.13 -12.02 21.18
CA GLU A 49 5.67 -10.91 22.01
C GLU A 49 5.06 -9.79 21.15
N THR A 50 5.74 -9.43 20.05
CA THR A 50 5.28 -8.39 19.13
C THR A 50 4.00 -8.80 18.39
N MET A 51 3.92 -10.04 17.92
CA MET A 51 2.71 -10.59 17.30
C MET A 51 1.53 -10.60 18.27
N ALA A 52 1.74 -11.03 19.51
CA ALA A 52 0.72 -11.04 20.55
C ALA A 52 0.22 -9.61 20.83
N ARG A 53 1.14 -8.66 21.01
CA ARG A 53 0.81 -7.25 21.19
C ARG A 53 0.00 -6.71 20.02
N HIS A 54 0.44 -6.92 18.78
CA HIS A 54 -0.29 -6.44 17.59
C HIS A 54 -1.67 -7.10 17.46
N SER A 55 -1.79 -8.39 17.77
CA SER A 55 -3.07 -9.12 17.70
C SER A 55 -4.06 -8.67 18.78
N GLN A 56 -3.58 -8.27 19.96
CA GLN A 56 -4.43 -7.93 21.11
C GLN A 56 -4.75 -6.43 21.18
N GLN A 57 -3.78 -5.59 20.83
CA GLN A 57 -3.83 -4.14 21.04
C GLN A 57 -3.84 -3.35 19.73
N GLY A 58 -3.68 -4.03 18.58
CA GLY A 58 -3.42 -3.37 17.30
C GLY A 58 -2.03 -2.75 17.26
N LEU A 59 -1.80 -1.86 16.29
CA LEU A 59 -0.52 -1.18 16.09
C LEU A 59 -0.31 0.01 17.03
N GLY A 60 -1.34 0.42 17.78
CA GLY A 60 -1.30 1.63 18.62
C GLY A 60 -1.35 2.95 17.83
N TYR A 61 -1.46 2.88 16.50
CA TYR A 61 -1.64 4.03 15.61
C TYR A 61 -2.38 3.60 14.33
N GLU A 62 -3.00 4.56 13.65
CA GLU A 62 -3.60 4.31 12.34
C GLU A 62 -2.52 4.28 11.26
N VAL A 63 -2.52 3.23 10.44
CA VAL A 63 -1.64 3.16 9.28
C VAL A 63 -2.19 4.10 8.21
N ALA A 64 -1.43 5.15 7.90
CA ALA A 64 -1.81 6.07 6.82
C ALA A 64 -1.96 5.32 5.49
N LEU A 65 -3.05 5.57 4.77
CA LEU A 65 -3.31 4.97 3.44
C LEU A 65 -2.20 5.29 2.42
N ARG A 66 -1.52 6.43 2.59
CA ARG A 66 -0.35 6.82 1.80
C ARG A 66 0.85 6.89 2.73
N SER A 67 1.96 6.35 2.25
CA SER A 67 3.26 6.34 2.94
C SER A 67 3.95 7.71 2.84
N GLN A 68 5.28 7.73 2.70
CA GLN A 68 6.06 8.96 2.61
C GLN A 68 5.60 9.84 1.43
N LYS A 69 5.54 11.15 1.69
CA LYS A 69 5.19 12.16 0.69
C LYS A 69 6.46 12.87 0.19
N PRO A 70 6.55 13.22 -1.11
CA PRO A 70 7.64 14.06 -1.62
C PRO A 70 7.70 15.41 -0.89
N LYS A 71 8.91 15.94 -0.68
CA LYS A 71 9.12 17.26 -0.05
C LYS A 71 9.03 18.42 -1.04
N ASP A 72 9.43 18.18 -2.28
CA ASP A 72 9.38 19.17 -3.35
C ASP A 72 7.93 19.52 -3.72
N PHE A 73 7.58 20.80 -3.78
CA PHE A 73 6.20 21.25 -4.00
C PHE A 73 5.65 20.87 -5.37
N SER A 74 6.49 20.81 -6.41
CA SER A 74 6.04 20.42 -7.75
C SER A 74 5.62 18.94 -7.76
N THR A 75 6.50 18.09 -7.24
CA THR A 75 6.27 16.65 -7.11
C THR A 75 5.13 16.34 -6.14
N LEU A 76 5.04 17.08 -5.01
CA LEU A 76 3.96 16.95 -4.04
C LEU A 76 2.62 17.36 -4.65
N SER A 77 2.58 18.42 -5.46
CA SER A 77 1.35 18.85 -6.15
C SER A 77 0.87 17.76 -7.11
N GLN A 78 1.78 17.18 -7.89
CA GLN A 78 1.46 16.07 -8.78
C GLN A 78 0.96 14.85 -7.98
N PHE A 79 1.67 14.46 -6.92
CA PHE A 79 1.29 13.38 -6.02
C PHE A 79 -0.11 13.55 -5.41
N ILE A 80 -0.49 14.78 -5.02
CA ILE A 80 -1.82 15.08 -4.50
C ILE A 80 -2.88 14.87 -5.58
N VAL A 81 -2.66 15.41 -6.79
CA VAL A 81 -3.62 15.35 -7.91
C VAL A 81 -3.76 13.93 -8.48
N GLU A 82 -2.70 13.14 -8.54
CA GLU A 82 -2.75 11.70 -8.87
C GLU A 82 -3.59 10.90 -7.87
N GLY A 83 -3.92 11.49 -6.73
CA GLY A 83 -4.84 10.92 -5.77
C GLY A 83 -6.28 10.78 -6.24
N PHE A 84 -6.65 11.39 -7.36
CA PHE A 84 -7.99 11.30 -7.91
C PHE A 84 -8.26 9.97 -8.63
N PRO A 85 -9.52 9.52 -8.67
CA PRO A 85 -9.89 8.30 -9.38
C PRO A 85 -9.53 8.43 -10.86
N SER A 86 -8.82 7.42 -11.38
CA SER A 86 -8.43 7.32 -12.80
C SER A 86 -7.52 8.45 -13.30
N ILE A 87 -6.78 9.12 -12.41
CA ILE A 87 -5.80 10.15 -12.77
C ILE A 87 -4.38 9.62 -12.57
N GLY A 88 -3.68 9.42 -13.69
CA GLY A 88 -2.25 9.09 -13.70
C GLY A 88 -1.34 10.31 -13.89
N PRO A 89 -0.01 10.12 -13.92
CA PRO A 89 0.99 11.19 -13.94
C PRO A 89 0.79 12.23 -15.03
N LYS A 90 0.57 11.78 -16.27
CA LYS A 90 0.40 12.67 -17.43
C LYS A 90 -0.84 13.57 -17.28
N THR A 91 -1.95 13.00 -16.80
CA THR A 91 -3.20 13.74 -16.62
C THR A 91 -3.10 14.71 -15.43
N ALA A 92 -2.44 14.32 -14.34
CA ALA A 92 -2.17 15.19 -13.21
C ALA A 92 -1.33 16.42 -13.60
N GLN A 93 -0.29 16.22 -14.41
CA GLN A 93 0.49 17.32 -14.96
C GLN A 93 -0.33 18.23 -15.86
N ASN A 94 -1.21 17.68 -16.70
CA ASN A 94 -2.10 18.49 -17.55
C ASN A 94 -3.09 19.32 -16.72
N LEU A 95 -3.67 18.73 -15.66
CA LEU A 95 -4.53 19.42 -14.70
C LEU A 95 -3.79 20.59 -14.07
N LEU A 96 -2.60 20.35 -13.52
CA LEU A 96 -1.78 21.39 -12.90
C LEU A 96 -1.36 22.48 -13.89
N LYS A 97 -1.03 22.12 -15.14
CA LYS A 97 -0.71 23.10 -16.20
C LYS A 97 -1.89 23.97 -16.58
N LYS A 98 -3.11 23.43 -16.63
CA LYS A 98 -4.35 24.17 -16.96
C LYS A 98 -4.78 25.06 -15.79
N PHE A 99 -4.89 24.49 -14.60
CA PHE A 99 -5.49 25.13 -13.43
C PHE A 99 -4.49 25.90 -12.54
N LYS A 100 -3.18 25.73 -12.76
CA LYS A 100 -2.07 26.47 -12.12
C LYS A 100 -1.88 26.24 -10.62
N SER A 101 -2.80 25.59 -9.92
CA SER A 101 -2.65 25.23 -8.51
C SER A 101 -3.49 24.00 -8.15
N VAL A 102 -3.08 23.27 -7.12
CA VAL A 102 -3.85 22.13 -6.58
C VAL A 102 -5.25 22.60 -6.14
N ALA A 103 -5.34 23.74 -5.44
CA ALA A 103 -6.60 24.30 -4.99
C ALA A 103 -7.58 24.53 -6.15
N ARG A 104 -7.10 25.07 -7.27
CA ARG A 104 -7.94 25.31 -8.45
C ARG A 104 -8.36 24.04 -9.18
N VAL A 105 -7.53 23.00 -9.15
CA VAL A 105 -7.92 21.66 -9.64
C VAL A 105 -9.07 21.11 -8.78
N PHE A 106 -8.97 21.24 -7.46
CA PHE A 106 -9.94 20.69 -6.51
C PHE A 106 -11.28 21.45 -6.54
N SER A 107 -11.28 22.71 -6.98
CA SER A 107 -12.50 23.50 -7.15
C SER A 107 -13.03 23.50 -8.60
N ALA A 108 -12.48 22.68 -9.49
CA ALA A 108 -12.89 22.65 -10.89
C ALA A 108 -14.27 22.00 -11.05
N THR A 109 -15.09 22.58 -11.93
CA THR A 109 -16.39 21.98 -12.28
C THR A 109 -16.19 20.77 -13.19
N GLU A 110 -17.18 19.87 -13.25
CA GLU A 110 -17.13 18.72 -14.18
C GLU A 110 -16.85 19.14 -15.62
N LYS A 111 -17.45 20.27 -16.06
CA LYS A 111 -17.25 20.81 -17.40
C LYS A 111 -15.80 21.21 -17.63
N GLU A 112 -15.21 21.95 -16.69
CA GLU A 112 -13.79 22.37 -16.77
C GLU A 112 -12.83 21.18 -16.73
N LEU A 113 -13.14 20.15 -15.95
CA LEU A 113 -12.36 18.91 -15.88
C LEU A 113 -12.38 18.17 -17.23
N CYS A 114 -13.53 18.12 -17.91
CA CYS A 114 -13.66 17.49 -19.24
C CYS A 114 -12.85 18.19 -20.34
N GLU A 115 -12.45 19.45 -20.14
CA GLU A 115 -11.59 20.17 -21.08
C GLU A 115 -10.12 19.72 -21.01
N VAL A 116 -9.75 18.91 -20.02
CA VAL A 116 -8.38 18.39 -19.88
C VAL A 116 -8.22 17.11 -20.71
N PRO A 117 -7.19 17.04 -21.58
CA PRO A 117 -6.93 15.83 -22.36
C PRO A 117 -6.77 14.59 -21.47
N GLY A 118 -7.55 13.54 -21.76
CA GLY A 118 -7.57 12.30 -21.01
C GLY A 118 -8.63 12.23 -19.91
N ILE A 119 -9.43 13.28 -19.71
CA ILE A 119 -10.56 13.28 -18.77
C ILE A 119 -11.87 13.31 -19.54
N GLY A 120 -12.59 12.19 -19.55
CA GLY A 120 -13.94 12.11 -20.07
C GLY A 120 -15.00 12.37 -19.00
N LYS A 121 -16.27 12.49 -19.42
CA LYS A 121 -17.43 12.76 -18.54
C LYS A 121 -17.51 11.83 -17.33
N LYS A 122 -17.27 10.53 -17.51
CA LYS A 122 -17.29 9.54 -16.41
C LYS A 122 -16.23 9.83 -15.35
N THR A 123 -15.01 10.14 -15.77
CA THR A 123 -13.91 10.47 -14.85
C THR A 123 -14.18 11.81 -14.16
N ALA A 124 -14.63 12.81 -14.90
CA ALA A 124 -14.98 14.12 -14.34
C ALA A 124 -16.10 14.02 -13.29
N SER A 125 -17.19 13.31 -13.58
CA SER A 125 -18.30 13.03 -12.64
C SER A 125 -17.77 12.38 -11.37
N ARG A 126 -16.95 11.33 -11.50
CA ARG A 126 -16.42 10.60 -10.34
C ARG A 126 -15.46 11.43 -9.48
N ILE A 127 -14.67 12.32 -10.10
CA ILE A 127 -13.84 13.30 -9.38
C ILE A 127 -14.73 14.29 -8.64
N HIS A 128 -15.77 14.80 -9.29
CA HIS A 128 -16.69 15.76 -8.68
C HIS A 128 -17.47 15.13 -7.51
N GLU A 129 -17.97 13.90 -7.68
CA GLU A 129 -18.64 13.11 -6.65
C GLU A 129 -17.75 12.92 -5.42
N ILE A 130 -16.49 12.49 -5.58
CA ILE A 130 -15.60 12.27 -4.43
C ILE A 130 -15.23 13.57 -3.71
N LEU A 131 -15.09 14.68 -4.45
CA LEU A 131 -14.80 16.00 -3.86
C LEU A 131 -15.97 16.54 -3.03
N HIS A 132 -17.20 16.14 -3.35
CA HIS A 132 -18.42 16.56 -2.64
C HIS A 132 -19.03 15.45 -1.78
N PHE A 133 -18.34 14.32 -1.66
CA PHE A 133 -18.81 13.19 -0.87
C PHE A 133 -18.86 13.58 0.61
N ARG A 134 -20.04 13.44 1.22
CA ARG A 134 -20.21 13.66 2.66
C ARG A 134 -19.72 12.42 3.40
N TYR A 135 -18.71 12.62 4.24
CA TYR A 135 -18.13 11.56 5.03
C TYR A 135 -18.90 11.43 6.34
N ASP A 136 -19.73 10.38 6.44
CA ASP A 136 -20.62 10.15 7.59
C ASP A 136 -20.15 8.97 8.46
N ARG A 137 -18.83 8.74 8.54
CA ARG A 137 -18.23 7.66 9.34
C ARG A 137 -17.69 8.15 10.66
#